data_AF-F2I3G5-F1
#
_entry.id   AF-F2I3G5-F1
#
_cell.length_a   1.000
_cell.length_b   1.000
_cell.length_c   1.000
_cell.angle_alpha   90.00
_cell.angle_beta   90.00
_cell.angle_gamma   90.00
#
_symmetry.space_group_name_H-M   'P 1'
#
loop_
_entity.id
_entity.type
_entity.pdbx_description
1 polymer ?
#
loop_
_entity_poly.entity_id
_entity_poly.type
_entity_poly.pdbx_seq_one_letter_code
_entity_poly.pdbx_strand_id
1 'polypeptide(L)' 'MINKITTTLGVGLAIAFLVGLATTLQRSSMIGFFDVLPVFILMAIAIGMMVYEAFFDKK' A
#
# COMPACT_ATOMS: atom_id res chain seq x y z
N MET A 1 14.68 11.97 15.85
CA MET A 1 13.23 12.19 15.67
C MET A 1 12.99 12.36 14.19
N ILE A 2 12.32 11.41 13.56
CA ILE A 2 11.92 11.58 12.16
C ILE A 2 10.89 12.71 12.15
N ASN A 3 11.07 13.70 11.26
CA ASN A 3 10.12 14.80 11.17
C ASN A 3 8.79 14.24 10.64
N LYS A 4 7.64 14.73 11.14
CA LYS A 4 6.32 14.35 10.62
C LYS A 4 6.24 14.50 9.10
N ILE A 5 6.94 15.52 8.56
CA ILE A 5 7.08 15.74 7.12
C ILE A 5 7.77 14.55 6.44
N THR A 6 8.86 14.04 7.01
CA THR A 6 9.60 12.89 6.49
C THR A 6 8.76 11.60 6.56
N THR A 7 7.99 11.38 7.63
CA THR A 7 7.05 10.25 7.73
C THR A 7 5.98 10.34 6.65
N THR A 8 5.34 11.50 6.48
CA THR A 8 4.28 11.68 5.48
C THR A 8 4.79 11.48 4.07
N LEU A 9 5.99 12.00 3.75
CA LEU A 9 6.61 11.78 2.45
C LEU A 9 6.98 10.32 2.23
N GLY A 10 7.57 9.65 3.22
CA GLY A 10 7.94 8.23 3.13
C GLY A 10 6.72 7.31 2.94
N VAL A 11 5.67 7.51 3.74
CA VAL A 11 4.42 6.75 3.62
C VAL A 11 3.71 7.05 2.30
N GLY A 12 3.66 8.32 1.87
CA GLY A 12 3.06 8.68 0.59
C GLY A 12 3.75 8.01 -0.60
N LEU A 13 5.09 7.95 -0.58
CA LEU A 13 5.89 7.31 -1.63
C LEU A 13 5.72 5.78 -1.60
N ALA A 14 5.63 5.18 -0.42
CA ALA A 14 5.36 3.75 -0.25
C ALA A 14 3.96 3.37 -0.75
N ILE A 15 2.93 4.17 -0.45
CA ILE A 15 1.57 3.96 -0.96
C ILE A 15 1.55 4.04 -2.48
N ALA A 16 2.18 5.07 -3.08
CA ALA A 16 2.24 5.22 -4.53
C ALA A 16 2.91 4.01 -5.21
N PHE A 17 4.01 3.50 -4.63
CA PHE A 17 4.68 2.29 -5.11
C PHE A 17 3.79 1.06 -5.03
N LEU A 18 3.15 0.83 -3.89
CA LEU A 18 2.29 -0.31 -3.61
C LEU A 18 1.05 -0.36 -4.52
N VAL A 19 0.43 0.80 -4.77
CA VAL A 19 -0.67 0.93 -5.75
C VAL A 19 -0.17 0.68 -7.18
N GLY A 20 1.02 1.17 -7.54
CA GLY A 20 1.66 0.89 -8.82
C GLY A 20 1.94 -0.60 -9.04
N LEU A 21 2.39 -1.31 -8.00
CA LEU A 21 2.56 -2.77 -8.07
C LEU A 21 1.23 -3.50 -8.26
N ALA A 22 0.19 -3.12 -7.51
CA ALA A 22 -1.13 -3.74 -7.63
C ALA A 22 -1.71 -3.61 -9.04
N THR A 23 -1.54 -2.45 -9.67
CA THR A 23 -2.03 -2.18 -11.04
C THR A 23 -1.23 -2.88 -12.13
N THR A 24 0.08 -3.05 -11.96
CA THR A 24 0.90 -3.79 -12.93
C THR A 24 0.64 -5.29 -12.89
N LEU A 25 0.37 -5.86 -11.70
CA LEU A 25 -0.04 -7.27 -11.55
C LEU A 25 -1.34 -7.55 -12.32
N GLN A 26 -2.28 -6.61 -12.35
CA GLN A 26 -3.56 -6.76 -13.08
C GLN A 26 -3.43 -6.74 -14.60
N ARG A 27 -2.33 -6.18 -15.12
CA ARG A 27 -2.03 -6.14 -16.56
C ARG A 27 -1.40 -7.44 -17.07
N SER A 28 -1.13 -8.41 -16.20
CA SER A 28 -0.60 -9.72 -16.56
C SER A 28 -1.70 -10.57 -17.22
N SER A 29 -1.44 -11.09 -18.43
CA SER A 29 -2.35 -12.02 -19.13
C SER A 29 -2.62 -13.33 -18.38
N MET A 30 -1.96 -13.57 -17.24
CA MET A 30 -2.14 -14.75 -16.40
C MET A 30 -3.21 -14.56 -15.31
N ILE A 31 -3.70 -13.33 -15.06
CA ILE A 31 -4.53 -13.00 -13.90
C ILE A 31 -5.95 -12.61 -14.37
N GLY A 32 -6.96 -13.41 -13.99
CA GLY A 32 -8.37 -13.13 -14.25
C GLY A 32 -8.99 -12.15 -13.24
N PHE A 33 -10.17 -11.61 -13.53
CA PHE A 33 -10.84 -10.61 -12.65
C PHE A 33 -11.02 -11.09 -11.20
N PHE A 34 -11.35 -12.36 -10.99
CA PHE A 34 -11.49 -12.94 -9.65
C PHE A 34 -10.16 -13.14 -8.91
N ASP A 35 -9.05 -13.26 -9.64
CA ASP A 35 -7.70 -13.38 -9.07
C ASP A 35 -7.16 -12.03 -8.59
N VAL A 36 -7.73 -10.94 -9.11
CA VAL A 36 -7.38 -9.55 -8.75
C VAL A 36 -8.00 -9.12 -7.41
N LEU A 37 -9.20 -9.61 -7.09
CA LEU A 37 -9.91 -9.27 -5.84
C LEU A 37 -9.08 -9.53 -4.57
N PRO A 38 -8.50 -10.73 -4.34
CA PRO A 38 -7.71 -10.99 -3.14
C PRO A 38 -6.45 -10.11 -3.08
N VAL A 39 -5.85 -9.77 -4.22
CA VAL A 39 -4.69 -8.88 -4.29
C VAL A 39 -5.05 -7.48 -3.81
N PHE A 40 -6.19 -6.92 -4.24
CA PHE A 40 -6.65 -5.61 -3.75
C PHE A 40 -6.96 -5.61 -2.26
N ILE A 41 -7.57 -6.68 -1.74
CA ILE A 41 -7.89 -6.80 -0.32
C ILE A 41 -6.62 -6.82 0.53
N LEU A 42 -5.65 -7.67 0.16
CA LEU A 42 -4.37 -7.76 0.86
C LEU A 42 -3.61 -6.43 0.77
N MET A 43 -3.66 -5.77 -0.38
CA MET A 43 -3.04 -4.46 -0.56
C MET A 43 -3.68 -3.37 0.28
N ALA A 44 -5.00 -3.32 0.35
CA ALA A 44 -5.72 -2.36 1.18
C ALA A 44 -5.40 -2.56 2.67
N ILE A 45 -5.33 -3.82 3.13
CA ILE A 45 -4.97 -4.15 4.51
C ILE A 45 -3.52 -3.75 4.81
N ALA A 46 -2.57 -4.05 3.91
CA ALA A 46 -1.17 -3.70 4.09
C ALA A 46 -0.95 -2.18 4.16
N ILE A 47 -1.60 -1.42 3.28
CA ILE A 47 -1.57 0.05 3.33
C ILE A 47 -2.21 0.56 4.61
N GLY A 48 -3.34 -0.03 5.04
CA GLY A 48 -4.02 0.32 6.29
C GLY A 48 -3.14 0.13 7.52
N MET A 49 -2.45 -1.02 7.63
CA MET A 49 -1.50 -1.30 8.71
C MET A 49 -0.31 -0.34 8.69
N MET A 50 0.26 -0.05 7.51
CA MET A 50 1.36 0.91 7.38
C MET A 50 0.96 2.32 7.83
N VAL A 51 -0.22 2.80 7.42
CA VAL A 51 -0.75 4.11 7.84
C VAL A 51 -1.06 4.12 9.33
N TYR A 52 -1.61 3.04 9.86
CA TYR A 52 -1.87 2.89 11.29
C TYR A 52 -0.56 2.98 12.09
N GLU A 53 0.46 2.20 11.73
CA GLU A 53 1.77 2.24 12.40
C GLU A 53 2.46 3.59 12.27
N ALA A 54 2.39 4.23 11.11
CA ALA A 54 3.11 5.48 10.88
C ALA A 54 2.48 6.71 11.56
N PHE A 55 1.17 6.70 11.82
CA PHE A 55 0.44 7.88 12.32
C PHE A 55 -0.35 7.65 13.62
N PHE A 56 -0.85 6.44 13.86
CA PHE A 56 -1.77 6.13 14.95
C PHE A 56 -1.15 5.26 16.04
N ASP A 57 -0.11 4.49 15.74
CA ASP A 57 0.66 3.77 16.75
C ASP A 57 1.45 4.78 17.59
N LYS A 58 0.91 5.05 18.80
CA LYS A 58 1.54 5.89 19.81
C LYS A 58 2.47 5.03 20.66
N LYS A 59 3.63 4.70 20.10
CA LYS A 59 4.79 4.41 20.93
C LYS A 59 5.54 5.70 21.29
#